data_AF-A0A2J4YIP2-F1
#
_entry.id   AF-A0A2J4YIP2-F1
#
_cell.length_a   1.000
_cell.length_b   1.000
_cell.length_c   1.000
_cell.angle_alpha   90.00
_cell.angle_beta   90.00
_cell.angle_gamma   90.00
#
_symmetry.space_group_name_H-M   'P 1'
#
loop_
_entity.id
_entity.type
_entity.pdbx_description
1 polymer ?
#
loop_
_entity_poly.entity_id
_entity_poly.type
_entity_poly.pdbx_seq_one_letter_code
_entity_poly.pdbx_strand_id
1 'polypeptide(L)'
;YQDVVSRFYWVALPMTTVSGVSQHEPEWVAWRAGEEWVRQPPDDAITDAGFFPFYQPEMTFEAFIPAFSHWLAAGRSLASLIGIRTDESLHRYMALTSPTKLRFEEDKPWTTASPEGFSYTCYPLYDWRTRDIWIFNHKSRLPYNPLYDLMHRAGVPLKNMRVCEPFGPEQRRGLWLYHILEPETWERMCRRVCGAHSGAIYANASGDYFALKTKIRKPAHFSWREYALFLLDSMPAKTAEHYRNKIAIYLHWYQTRGFPVDIPDEQEKDLGYRDVPSWRRICKTLLKNDFWCRMLSFSPTQPKHYERYCRLVSNKRKEWRTL
;
A
#
# COMPACT_ATOMS: atom_id res chain seq x y z
N TYR A 1 -14.11 -21.66 -17.24
CA TYR A 1 -12.89 -21.75 -16.40
C TYR A 1 -12.72 -23.10 -15.74
N GLN A 2 -13.73 -23.97 -15.61
CA GLN A 2 -13.51 -25.36 -15.13
C GLN A 2 -12.49 -26.13 -16.01
N ASP A 3 -12.33 -25.70 -17.26
CA ASP A 3 -11.35 -26.18 -18.24
C ASP A 3 -9.88 -25.89 -17.87
N VAL A 4 -9.61 -24.85 -17.08
CA VAL A 4 -8.24 -24.40 -16.73
C VAL A 4 -8.03 -24.12 -15.24
N VAL A 5 -9.08 -24.23 -14.43
CA VAL A 5 -9.07 -24.01 -12.98
C VAL A 5 -9.44 -25.30 -12.28
N SER A 6 -8.45 -25.95 -11.65
CA SER A 6 -8.67 -27.13 -10.82
C SER A 6 -9.33 -26.78 -9.49
N ARG A 7 -8.94 -25.65 -8.90
CA ARG A 7 -9.45 -25.18 -7.61
C ARG A 7 -9.45 -23.66 -7.54
N PHE A 8 -10.58 -23.11 -7.11
CA PHE A 8 -10.74 -21.69 -6.84
C PHE A 8 -10.78 -21.45 -5.32
N TYR A 9 -10.07 -20.43 -4.85
CA TYR A 9 -10.05 -20.03 -3.44
C TYR A 9 -10.64 -18.63 -3.31
N TRP A 10 -11.85 -18.53 -2.77
CA TRP A 10 -12.39 -17.26 -2.33
C TRP A 10 -12.05 -17.09 -0.84
N VAL A 11 -11.11 -16.22 -0.50
CA VAL A 11 -10.68 -16.00 0.89
C VAL A 11 -11.29 -14.72 1.42
N ALA A 12 -12.10 -14.84 2.48
CA ALA A 12 -12.76 -13.73 3.16
C ALA A 12 -12.45 -13.75 4.66
N LEU A 13 -11.15 -13.83 4.98
CA LEU A 13 -10.63 -13.82 6.34
C LEU A 13 -10.30 -12.40 6.80
N PRO A 14 -10.35 -12.12 8.11
CA PRO A 14 -9.89 -10.85 8.65
C PRO A 14 -8.42 -10.60 8.33
N MET A 15 -8.13 -9.51 7.63
CA MET A 15 -6.76 -9.12 7.27
C MET A 15 -6.56 -7.62 7.48
N THR A 16 -5.42 -7.26 8.09
CA THR A 16 -5.05 -5.87 8.32
C THR A 16 -4.50 -5.25 7.05
N THR A 17 -5.01 -4.07 6.71
CA THR A 17 -4.52 -3.23 5.61
C THR A 17 -4.37 -1.79 6.09
N VAL A 18 -3.52 -1.04 5.38
CA VAL A 18 -3.25 0.36 5.71
C VAL A 18 -4.43 1.22 5.27
N SER A 19 -4.90 2.07 6.17
CA SER A 19 -5.85 3.14 5.87
C SER A 19 -5.08 4.44 5.67
N GLY A 20 -4.98 4.89 4.42
CA GLY A 20 -4.44 6.20 4.07
C GLY A 20 -5.42 7.34 4.34
N VAL A 21 -6.64 7.09 4.79
CA VAL A 21 -7.68 8.11 4.92
C VAL A 21 -7.86 8.66 6.34
N SER A 22 -7.22 8.05 7.35
CA SER A 22 -7.32 8.49 8.74
C SER A 22 -5.98 8.46 9.46
N GLN A 23 -5.76 9.44 10.33
CA GLN A 23 -4.66 9.44 11.29
C GLN A 23 -5.08 8.86 12.65
N HIS A 24 -6.38 8.69 12.89
CA HIS A 24 -6.92 8.04 14.09
C HIS A 24 -6.91 6.52 13.94
N GLU A 25 -7.29 6.04 12.77
CA GLU A 25 -7.30 4.63 12.39
C GLU A 25 -6.46 4.46 11.12
N PRO A 26 -5.11 4.42 11.26
CA PRO A 26 -4.19 4.31 10.11
C PRO A 26 -4.17 2.91 9.50
N GLU A 27 -4.90 1.96 10.07
CA GLU A 27 -5.07 0.59 9.63
C GLU A 27 -6.54 0.20 9.82
N TRP A 28 -7.02 -0.73 9.02
CA TRP A 28 -8.36 -1.30 9.15
C TRP A 28 -8.35 -2.79 8.81
N VAL A 29 -9.42 -3.48 9.19
CA VAL A 29 -9.55 -4.93 9.01
C VAL A 29 -10.89 -5.25 8.37
N ALA A 30 -10.83 -5.83 7.16
CA ALA A 30 -12.01 -6.37 6.49
C ALA A 30 -12.56 -7.55 7.29
N TRP A 31 -13.89 -7.70 7.36
CA TRP A 31 -14.55 -8.83 8.03
C TRP A 31 -14.20 -9.07 9.51
N ARG A 32 -13.69 -8.06 10.24
CA ARG A 32 -13.44 -8.18 11.69
C ARG A 32 -14.72 -8.57 12.44
N ALA A 33 -14.63 -9.53 13.34
CA ALA A 33 -15.75 -9.96 14.17
C ALA A 33 -16.24 -8.82 15.09
N GLY A 34 -17.56 -8.70 15.24
CA GLY A 34 -18.18 -7.65 16.08
C GLY A 34 -18.33 -6.28 15.41
N GLU A 35 -17.88 -6.13 14.15
CA GLU A 35 -17.99 -4.90 13.36
C GLU A 35 -19.02 -5.04 12.25
N GLU A 36 -19.62 -3.93 11.82
CA GLU A 36 -20.42 -3.92 10.58
C GLU A 36 -19.52 -4.07 9.35
N TRP A 37 -19.82 -5.03 8.47
CA TRP A 37 -19.02 -5.26 7.27
C TRP A 37 -19.49 -4.42 6.09
N VAL A 38 -18.53 -3.87 5.33
CA VAL A 38 -18.83 -3.14 4.07
C VAL A 38 -19.49 -4.05 3.03
N ARG A 39 -19.06 -5.31 2.98
CA ARG A 39 -19.56 -6.33 2.06
C ARG A 39 -19.58 -7.70 2.74
N GLN A 40 -20.67 -8.44 2.53
CA GLN A 40 -20.79 -9.82 2.97
C GLN A 40 -19.92 -10.75 2.09
N PRO A 41 -19.18 -11.70 2.69
CA PRO A 41 -18.56 -12.79 1.94
C PRO A 41 -19.62 -13.57 1.15
N PRO A 42 -19.29 -14.07 -0.05
CA PRO A 42 -20.10 -15.10 -0.71
C PRO A 42 -20.21 -16.38 0.15
N ASP A 43 -21.26 -17.17 -0.08
CA ASP A 43 -21.56 -18.38 0.70
C ASP A 43 -20.45 -19.44 0.63
N ASP A 44 -19.74 -19.52 -0.49
CA ASP A 44 -18.64 -20.46 -0.73
C ASP A 44 -17.26 -19.92 -0.32
N ALA A 45 -17.22 -18.72 0.28
CA ALA A 45 -15.98 -18.13 0.73
C ALA A 45 -15.44 -18.78 2.00
N ILE A 46 -14.11 -18.94 2.03
CA ILE A 46 -13.36 -19.35 3.20
C ILE A 46 -13.38 -18.20 4.21
N THR A 47 -14.22 -18.36 5.23
CA THR A 47 -14.40 -17.44 6.36
C THR A 47 -13.91 -18.04 7.69
N ASP A 48 -13.68 -19.36 7.73
CA ASP A 48 -13.12 -20.05 8.88
C ASP A 48 -11.62 -19.79 9.03
N ALA A 49 -11.24 -19.17 10.14
CA ALA A 49 -9.85 -18.91 10.51
C ALA A 49 -9.01 -20.19 10.66
N GLY A 50 -9.63 -21.35 10.93
CA GLY A 50 -8.97 -22.65 11.02
C GLY A 50 -8.64 -23.30 9.68
N PHE A 51 -9.15 -22.78 8.56
CA PHE A 51 -8.99 -23.41 7.25
C PHE A 51 -7.52 -23.49 6.81
N PHE A 52 -6.76 -22.41 7.04
CA PHE A 52 -5.34 -22.34 6.71
C PHE A 52 -4.50 -22.49 7.97
N PRO A 53 -3.65 -23.52 8.09
CA PRO A 53 -2.85 -23.74 9.30
C PRO A 53 -1.80 -22.64 9.56
N PHE A 54 -1.48 -21.85 8.54
CA PHE A 54 -0.54 -20.72 8.64
C PHE A 54 -1.24 -19.40 8.97
N TYR A 55 -2.57 -19.32 8.89
CA TYR A 55 -3.29 -18.08 9.12
C TYR A 55 -3.11 -17.64 10.57
N GLN A 56 -2.84 -16.35 10.75
CA GLN A 56 -2.80 -15.70 12.05
C GLN A 56 -3.88 -14.62 12.08
N PRO A 57 -4.59 -14.44 13.20
CA PRO A 57 -5.62 -13.42 13.31
C PRO A 57 -5.12 -12.05 12.83
N GLU A 58 -5.88 -11.46 11.90
CA GLU A 58 -5.63 -10.13 11.33
C GLU A 58 -4.24 -9.97 10.66
N MET A 59 -3.62 -11.06 10.19
CA MET A 59 -2.38 -10.96 9.43
C MET A 59 -2.53 -10.07 8.19
N THR A 60 -1.45 -9.42 7.76
CA THR A 60 -1.50 -8.56 6.57
C THR A 60 -1.58 -9.39 5.30
N PHE A 61 -2.13 -8.80 4.23
CA PHE A 61 -2.12 -9.42 2.91
C PHE A 61 -0.71 -9.78 2.42
N GLU A 62 0.27 -8.92 2.70
CA GLU A 62 1.68 -9.14 2.36
C GLU A 62 2.32 -10.31 3.11
N ALA A 63 1.80 -10.67 4.29
CA ALA A 63 2.20 -11.88 5.00
C ALA A 63 1.41 -13.10 4.51
N PHE A 64 0.13 -12.92 4.15
CA PHE A 64 -0.75 -14.00 3.71
C PHE A 64 -0.29 -14.59 2.38
N ILE A 65 0.00 -13.78 1.37
CA ILE A 65 0.33 -14.27 0.02
C ILE A 65 1.55 -15.20 0.01
N PRO A 66 2.70 -14.86 0.61
CA PRO A 66 3.85 -15.79 0.68
C PRO A 66 3.51 -17.09 1.42
N ALA A 67 2.78 -17.01 2.54
CA ALA A 67 2.39 -18.17 3.31
C ALA A 67 1.40 -19.07 2.55
N PHE A 68 0.46 -18.47 1.83
CA PHE A 68 -0.47 -19.16 0.95
C PHE A 68 0.25 -19.86 -0.20
N SER A 69 1.19 -19.19 -0.87
CA SER A 69 2.00 -19.82 -1.93
C SER A 69 2.83 -20.98 -1.40
N HIS A 70 3.45 -20.84 -0.23
CA HIS A 70 4.20 -21.93 0.40
C HIS A 70 3.31 -23.13 0.76
N TRP A 71 2.15 -22.87 1.37
CA TRP A 71 1.16 -23.89 1.70
C TRP A 71 0.63 -24.60 0.45
N LEU A 72 0.30 -23.84 -0.60
CA LEU A 72 -0.21 -24.37 -1.87
C LEU A 72 0.83 -25.21 -2.60
N ALA A 73 2.10 -24.80 -2.55
CA ALA A 73 3.21 -25.53 -3.12
C ALA A 73 3.39 -26.92 -2.46
N ALA A 74 3.08 -27.04 -1.16
CA ALA A 74 3.15 -28.30 -0.41
C ALA A 74 4.48 -29.05 -0.61
N GLY A 75 5.60 -28.33 -0.61
CA GLY A 75 6.94 -28.87 -0.83
C GLY A 75 7.28 -29.21 -2.29
N ARG A 76 6.40 -28.92 -3.24
CA ARG A 76 6.62 -29.10 -4.68
C ARG A 76 6.95 -27.77 -5.34
N SER A 77 7.41 -27.82 -6.58
CA SER A 77 7.63 -26.61 -7.36
C SER A 77 6.30 -25.93 -7.71
N LEU A 78 6.23 -24.62 -7.51
CA LEU A 78 5.02 -23.81 -7.79
C LEU A 78 5.37 -22.60 -8.66
N ALA A 79 4.61 -22.38 -9.73
CA ALA A 79 4.67 -21.15 -10.52
C ALA A 79 3.39 -20.32 -10.30
N SER A 80 3.53 -19.12 -9.77
CA SER A 80 2.44 -18.15 -9.57
C SER A 80 2.41 -17.17 -10.74
N LEU A 81 1.34 -17.19 -11.55
CA LEU A 81 1.15 -16.25 -12.65
C LEU A 81 0.44 -14.99 -12.15
N ILE A 82 1.05 -13.82 -12.34
CA ILE A 82 0.50 -12.53 -11.92
C ILE A 82 0.44 -11.58 -13.12
N GLY A 83 -0.73 -10.96 -13.33
CA GLY A 83 -0.97 -9.98 -14.40
C GLY A 83 -0.36 -8.60 -14.16
N ILE A 84 0.84 -8.52 -13.57
CA ILE A 84 1.59 -7.27 -13.43
C ILE A 84 2.18 -6.87 -14.77
N ARG A 85 2.11 -5.58 -15.10
CA ARG A 85 2.63 -5.02 -16.35
C ARG A 85 3.60 -3.88 -16.05
N THR A 86 4.65 -3.77 -16.85
CA THR A 86 5.66 -2.71 -16.69
C THR A 86 5.12 -1.32 -17.00
N ASP A 87 4.12 -1.23 -17.89
CA ASP A 87 3.35 -0.02 -18.22
C ASP A 87 2.66 0.62 -16.99
N GLU A 88 2.49 -0.14 -15.90
CA GLU A 88 1.76 0.33 -14.72
C GLU A 88 2.61 1.16 -13.76
N SER A 89 3.93 0.95 -13.72
CA SER A 89 4.85 1.79 -12.93
C SER A 89 6.32 1.54 -13.26
N LEU A 90 7.15 2.57 -13.05
CA LEU A 90 8.61 2.45 -13.10
C LEU A 90 9.15 1.42 -12.11
N HIS A 91 8.57 1.32 -10.90
CA HIS A 91 8.97 0.31 -9.92
C HIS A 91 8.81 -1.12 -10.45
N ARG A 92 7.69 -1.41 -11.12
CA ARG A 92 7.42 -2.73 -11.73
C ARG A 92 8.41 -3.03 -12.85
N TYR A 93 8.71 -2.04 -13.68
CA TYR A 93 9.75 -2.14 -14.70
C TYR A 93 11.12 -2.47 -14.07
N MET A 94 11.56 -1.69 -13.08
CA MET A 94 12.85 -1.92 -12.39
C MET A 94 12.93 -3.28 -11.70
N ALA A 95 11.84 -3.73 -11.07
CA ALA A 95 11.77 -5.05 -10.44
C ALA A 95 11.91 -6.18 -11.48
N LEU A 96 11.32 -6.00 -12.67
CA LEU A 96 11.43 -6.97 -13.76
C LEU A 96 12.85 -7.00 -14.36
N THR A 97 13.45 -5.83 -14.57
CA THR A 97 14.76 -5.70 -15.22
C THR A 97 15.95 -5.81 -14.26
N SER A 98 15.71 -6.07 -12.97
CA SER A 98 16.78 -6.17 -11.97
C SER A 98 17.80 -7.24 -12.37
N PRO A 99 19.11 -6.91 -12.46
CA PRO A 99 20.15 -7.88 -12.78
C PRO A 99 20.51 -8.79 -11.60
N THR A 100 20.14 -8.40 -10.38
CA THR A 100 20.50 -9.13 -9.15
C THR A 100 19.43 -10.12 -8.70
N LYS A 101 18.28 -10.17 -9.36
CA LYS A 101 17.20 -11.09 -8.97
C LYS A 101 17.49 -12.51 -9.46
N LEU A 102 17.13 -13.49 -8.62
CA LEU A 102 17.08 -14.89 -9.02
C LEU A 102 15.88 -15.12 -9.94
N ARG A 103 16.06 -15.94 -10.97
CA ARG A 103 15.08 -16.20 -12.04
C ARG A 103 14.98 -17.71 -12.27
N PHE A 104 13.95 -18.14 -12.98
CA PHE A 104 13.84 -19.54 -13.40
C PHE A 104 14.94 -19.90 -14.40
N GLU A 105 15.10 -19.08 -15.44
CA GLU A 105 16.15 -19.20 -16.46
C GLU A 105 16.62 -17.80 -16.91
N GLU A 106 17.81 -17.75 -17.52
CA GLU A 106 18.44 -16.49 -17.97
C GLU A 106 17.59 -15.76 -19.02
N ASP A 107 17.00 -16.52 -19.95
CA ASP A 107 16.15 -16.04 -21.05
C ASP A 107 14.72 -15.67 -20.60
N LYS A 108 14.38 -15.84 -19.32
CA LYS A 108 13.05 -15.58 -18.74
C LYS A 108 13.12 -14.45 -17.70
N PRO A 109 13.42 -13.20 -18.11
CA PRO A 109 13.54 -12.06 -17.21
C PRO A 109 12.22 -11.71 -16.52
N TRP A 110 11.09 -12.23 -16.99
CA TRP A 110 9.77 -12.04 -16.39
C TRP A 110 9.43 -13.01 -15.26
N THR A 111 10.41 -13.79 -14.81
CA THR A 111 10.29 -14.67 -13.63
C THR A 111 11.07 -14.10 -12.44
N THR A 112 10.71 -14.53 -11.24
CA THR A 112 11.44 -14.26 -10.00
C THR A 112 11.37 -15.50 -9.12
N ALA A 113 12.52 -16.09 -8.82
CA ALA A 113 12.60 -17.26 -7.95
C ALA A 113 12.46 -16.83 -6.48
N SER A 114 11.85 -17.70 -5.67
CA SER A 114 11.86 -17.55 -4.22
C SER A 114 13.29 -17.75 -3.69
N PRO A 115 13.62 -17.21 -2.50
CA PRO A 115 14.92 -17.44 -1.88
C PRO A 115 15.28 -18.92 -1.71
N GLU A 116 14.27 -19.77 -1.56
CA GLU A 116 14.41 -21.22 -1.40
C GLU A 116 14.55 -21.97 -2.75
N GLY A 117 14.31 -21.30 -3.89
CA GLY A 117 14.55 -21.84 -5.23
C GLY A 117 13.48 -22.78 -5.79
N PHE A 118 12.43 -23.12 -5.04
CA PHE A 118 11.39 -24.07 -5.48
C PHE A 118 10.10 -23.38 -5.96
N SER A 119 9.92 -22.08 -5.71
CA SER A 119 8.73 -21.35 -6.15
C SER A 119 9.09 -20.16 -7.02
N TYR A 120 8.27 -19.88 -8.03
CA TYR A 120 8.52 -18.82 -9.00
C TYR A 120 7.30 -17.91 -9.11
N THR A 121 7.54 -16.60 -9.07
CA THR A 121 6.54 -15.62 -9.48
C THR A 121 6.80 -15.23 -10.93
N CYS A 122 5.76 -15.30 -11.75
CA CYS A 122 5.83 -15.19 -13.19
C CYS A 122 4.90 -14.07 -13.67
N TYR A 123 5.40 -13.20 -14.54
CA TYR A 123 4.67 -12.03 -15.05
C TYR A 123 4.43 -12.14 -16.56
N PRO A 124 3.53 -13.01 -17.05
CA PRO A 124 3.41 -13.30 -18.48
C PRO A 124 2.93 -12.10 -19.32
N LEU A 125 2.32 -11.10 -18.70
CA LEU A 125 1.80 -9.90 -19.38
C LEU A 125 2.72 -8.69 -19.21
N TYR A 126 3.98 -8.87 -18.79
CA TYR A 126 4.86 -7.79 -18.36
C TYR A 126 5.04 -6.67 -19.41
N ASP A 127 5.00 -6.99 -20.69
CA ASP A 127 5.19 -6.10 -21.83
C ASP A 127 3.87 -5.56 -22.41
N TRP A 128 2.71 -6.05 -21.94
CA TRP A 128 1.41 -5.58 -22.38
C TRP A 128 1.12 -4.17 -21.87
N ARG A 129 0.65 -3.31 -22.77
CA ARG A 129 0.17 -1.97 -22.44
C ARG A 129 -1.31 -1.99 -22.13
N THR A 130 -1.79 -0.91 -21.54
CA THR A 130 -3.21 -0.75 -21.19
C THR A 130 -4.12 -0.98 -22.40
N ARG A 131 -3.72 -0.49 -23.58
CA ARG A 131 -4.44 -0.71 -24.84
C ARG A 131 -4.55 -2.19 -25.21
N ASP A 132 -3.50 -2.97 -24.99
CA ASP A 132 -3.45 -4.37 -25.42
C ASP A 132 -4.46 -5.22 -24.63
N ILE A 133 -4.64 -4.92 -23.33
CA ILE A 133 -5.68 -5.51 -22.48
C ILE A 133 -7.08 -5.25 -23.07
N TRP A 134 -7.37 -4.02 -23.48
CA TRP A 134 -8.68 -3.66 -24.04
C TRP A 134 -8.92 -4.26 -25.43
N ILE A 135 -7.89 -4.30 -26.28
CA ILE A 135 -7.96 -4.99 -27.58
C ILE A 135 -8.23 -6.48 -27.36
N PHE A 136 -7.54 -7.11 -26.41
CA PHE A 136 -7.76 -8.52 -26.09
C PHE A 136 -9.21 -8.78 -25.66
N ASN A 137 -9.75 -8.01 -24.71
CA ASN A 137 -11.14 -8.17 -24.26
C ASN A 137 -12.14 -7.99 -25.42
N HIS A 138 -11.91 -7.00 -26.29
CA HIS A 138 -12.75 -6.78 -27.47
C HIS A 138 -12.69 -7.96 -28.46
N LYS A 139 -11.49 -8.50 -28.72
CA LYS A 139 -11.30 -9.60 -29.68
C LYS A 139 -11.77 -10.95 -29.14
N SER A 140 -11.45 -11.26 -27.89
CA SER A 140 -11.71 -12.56 -27.28
C SER A 140 -13.17 -12.74 -26.85
N ARG A 141 -13.88 -11.62 -26.58
CA ARG A 141 -15.25 -11.63 -26.03
C ARG A 141 -15.39 -12.44 -24.74
N LEU A 142 -14.28 -12.68 -24.04
CA LEU A 142 -14.30 -13.35 -22.76
C LEU A 142 -14.98 -12.48 -21.69
N PRO A 143 -15.61 -13.09 -20.67
CA PRO A 143 -16.18 -12.34 -19.56
C PRO A 143 -15.13 -11.45 -18.87
N TYR A 144 -15.52 -10.24 -18.52
CA TYR A 144 -14.74 -9.32 -17.69
C TYR A 144 -15.67 -8.62 -16.68
N ASN A 145 -15.09 -7.92 -15.70
CA ASN A 145 -15.86 -7.26 -14.65
C ASN A 145 -16.67 -6.07 -15.23
N PRO A 146 -18.02 -6.09 -15.18
CA PRO A 146 -18.86 -5.01 -15.70
C PRO A 146 -18.61 -3.63 -15.05
N LEU A 147 -17.99 -3.61 -13.87
CA LEU A 147 -17.57 -2.38 -13.21
C LEU A 147 -16.72 -1.49 -14.14
N TYR A 148 -15.89 -2.07 -15.00
CA TYR A 148 -15.08 -1.27 -15.90
C TYR A 148 -15.90 -0.49 -16.94
N ASP A 149 -17.05 -1.01 -17.37
CA ASP A 149 -17.97 -0.26 -18.24
C ASP A 149 -18.58 0.92 -17.50
N LEU A 150 -18.90 0.73 -16.21
CA LEU A 150 -19.38 1.79 -15.35
C LEU A 150 -18.30 2.87 -15.13
N MET A 151 -17.05 2.47 -14.89
CA MET A 151 -15.91 3.40 -14.81
C MET A 151 -15.75 4.19 -16.11
N HIS A 152 -15.89 3.54 -17.27
CA HIS A 152 -15.81 4.19 -18.58
C HIS A 152 -16.92 5.23 -18.76
N ARG A 153 -18.17 4.87 -18.45
CA ARG A 153 -19.32 5.79 -18.51
C ARG A 153 -19.18 6.97 -17.54
N ALA A 154 -18.54 6.75 -16.39
CA ALA A 154 -18.20 7.80 -15.43
C ALA A 154 -16.99 8.67 -15.84
N GLY A 155 -16.41 8.44 -17.02
CA GLY A 155 -15.31 9.25 -17.56
C GLY A 155 -13.93 8.93 -16.97
N VAL A 156 -13.76 7.80 -16.28
CA VAL A 156 -12.45 7.38 -15.77
C VAL A 156 -11.54 7.06 -16.97
N PRO A 157 -10.34 7.65 -17.09
CA PRO A 157 -9.41 7.29 -18.15
C PRO A 157 -9.00 5.81 -18.04
N LEU A 158 -8.87 5.10 -19.17
CA LEU A 158 -8.54 3.65 -19.20
C LEU A 158 -7.34 3.28 -18.31
N LYS A 159 -6.29 4.11 -18.28
CA LYS A 159 -5.08 3.88 -17.46
C LYS A 159 -5.31 4.03 -15.94
N ASN A 160 -6.42 4.66 -15.54
CA ASN A 160 -6.80 4.88 -14.15
C ASN A 160 -7.90 3.91 -13.68
N MET A 161 -8.42 3.05 -14.57
CA MET A 161 -9.42 2.04 -14.22
C MET A 161 -8.77 0.88 -13.48
N ARG A 162 -8.64 1.02 -12.16
CA ARG A 162 -8.03 0.01 -11.29
C ARG A 162 -8.94 -0.28 -10.12
N VAL A 163 -9.25 -1.56 -9.92
CA VAL A 163 -9.96 -2.04 -8.74
C VAL A 163 -8.94 -2.53 -7.72
N CYS A 164 -9.07 -2.07 -6.49
CA CYS A 164 -8.22 -2.45 -5.37
C CYS A 164 -8.96 -2.10 -4.07
N GLU A 165 -8.41 -2.50 -2.93
CA GLU A 165 -8.85 -2.02 -1.62
C GLU A 165 -8.85 -0.47 -1.62
N PRO A 166 -9.93 0.19 -1.17
CA PRO A 166 -10.17 1.59 -1.54
C PRO A 166 -9.53 2.61 -0.60
N PHE A 167 -9.07 2.22 0.59
CA PHE A 167 -8.62 3.14 1.63
C PHE A 167 -7.10 3.32 1.67
N GLY A 168 -6.33 2.48 0.97
CA GLY A 168 -4.89 2.61 0.83
C GLY A 168 -4.41 3.98 0.30
N PRO A 169 -3.18 4.42 0.61
CA PRO A 169 -2.65 5.73 0.23
C PRO A 169 -2.70 6.05 -1.28
N GLU A 170 -2.51 5.04 -2.14
CA GLU A 170 -2.60 5.20 -3.59
C GLU A 170 -4.05 5.14 -4.11
N GLN A 171 -4.89 4.31 -3.50
CA GLN A 171 -6.23 3.93 -3.97
C GLN A 171 -7.32 4.90 -3.55
N ARG A 172 -7.15 5.60 -2.43
CA ARG A 172 -8.12 6.60 -1.90
C ARG A 172 -8.57 7.64 -2.94
N ARG A 173 -7.76 7.88 -3.97
CA ARG A 173 -8.10 8.75 -5.11
C ARG A 173 -9.33 8.31 -5.90
N GLY A 174 -9.70 7.03 -5.81
CA GLY A 174 -10.89 6.47 -6.45
C GLY A 174 -12.15 6.55 -5.59
N LEU A 175 -12.07 6.99 -4.32
CA LEU A 175 -13.20 6.95 -3.38
C LEU A 175 -14.41 7.75 -3.88
N TRP A 176 -14.21 8.85 -4.60
CA TRP A 176 -15.29 9.65 -5.19
C TRP A 176 -16.21 8.83 -6.11
N LEU A 177 -15.70 7.75 -6.71
CA LEU A 177 -16.43 6.94 -7.68
C LEU A 177 -17.48 6.05 -7.01
N TYR A 178 -17.28 5.65 -5.76
CA TYR A 178 -18.22 4.81 -5.02
C TYR A 178 -19.59 5.47 -4.84
N HIS A 179 -19.61 6.78 -4.60
CA HIS A 179 -20.86 7.55 -4.55
C HIS A 179 -21.71 7.45 -5.81
N ILE A 180 -21.05 7.29 -6.97
CA ILE A 180 -21.70 7.29 -8.29
C ILE A 180 -22.10 5.87 -8.66
N LEU A 181 -21.22 4.89 -8.43
CA LEU A 181 -21.40 3.53 -8.92
C LEU A 181 -22.08 2.59 -7.93
N GLU A 182 -21.86 2.78 -6.63
CA GLU A 182 -22.33 1.89 -5.57
C GLU A 182 -22.73 2.68 -4.29
N PRO A 183 -23.81 3.48 -4.34
CA PRO A 183 -24.18 4.39 -3.25
C PRO A 183 -24.47 3.69 -1.92
N GLU A 184 -25.06 2.50 -1.94
CA GLU A 184 -25.32 1.69 -0.74
C GLU A 184 -24.02 1.16 -0.12
N THR A 185 -23.09 0.67 -0.95
CA THR A 185 -21.76 0.25 -0.48
C THR A 185 -21.01 1.44 0.09
N TRP A 186 -21.11 2.61 -0.56
CA TRP A 186 -20.51 3.85 -0.09
C TRP A 186 -21.00 4.26 1.31
N GLU A 187 -22.31 4.16 1.57
CA GLU A 187 -22.87 4.44 2.89
C GLU A 187 -22.23 3.55 3.96
N ARG A 188 -22.13 2.23 3.71
CA ARG A 188 -21.49 1.29 4.64
C ARG A 188 -20.01 1.61 4.83
N MET A 189 -19.30 2.00 3.77
CA MET A 189 -17.90 2.44 3.87
C MET A 189 -17.75 3.64 4.81
N CYS A 190 -18.63 4.63 4.69
CA CYS A 190 -18.62 5.82 5.53
C CYS A 190 -18.90 5.53 7.01
N ARG A 191 -19.81 4.60 7.29
CA ARG A 191 -20.10 4.17 8.66
C ARG A 191 -18.95 3.36 9.26
N ARG A 192 -18.30 2.52 8.45
CA ARG A 192 -17.31 1.55 8.93
C ARG A 192 -15.88 2.09 9.00
N VAL A 193 -15.48 2.99 8.10
CA VAL A 193 -14.07 3.38 7.97
C VAL A 193 -13.89 4.86 8.27
N CYS A 194 -13.18 5.13 9.37
CA CYS A 194 -12.83 6.48 9.78
C CYS A 194 -12.12 7.23 8.63
N GLY A 195 -12.59 8.43 8.31
CA GLY A 195 -11.99 9.28 7.28
C GLY A 195 -12.36 8.93 5.83
N ALA A 196 -13.18 7.89 5.58
CA ALA A 196 -13.59 7.51 4.21
C ALA A 196 -14.18 8.69 3.42
N HIS A 197 -15.13 9.44 4.02
CA HIS A 197 -15.75 10.59 3.38
C HIS A 197 -14.77 11.73 3.09
N SER A 198 -13.91 12.08 4.06
CA SER A 198 -12.85 13.08 3.84
C SER A 198 -11.89 12.64 2.74
N GLY A 199 -11.59 11.34 2.66
CA GLY A 199 -10.82 10.75 1.57
C GLY A 199 -11.49 10.95 0.21
N ALA A 200 -12.80 10.74 0.08
CA ALA A 200 -13.52 10.99 -1.17
C ALA A 200 -13.46 12.46 -1.62
N ILE A 201 -13.59 13.41 -0.68
CA ILE A 201 -13.56 14.85 -0.98
C ILE A 201 -12.15 15.30 -1.39
N TYR A 202 -11.14 14.91 -0.62
CA TYR A 202 -9.84 15.56 -0.69
C TYR A 202 -8.72 14.69 -1.27
N ALA A 203 -8.91 13.40 -1.57
CA ALA A 203 -7.82 12.56 -2.09
C ALA A 203 -7.30 12.98 -3.46
N ASN A 204 -8.07 13.74 -4.23
CA ASN A 204 -7.64 14.35 -5.48
C ASN A 204 -7.21 15.83 -5.30
N ALA A 205 -7.32 16.38 -4.09
CA ALA A 205 -6.75 17.68 -3.77
C ALA A 205 -5.21 17.60 -3.78
N SER A 206 -4.57 18.72 -4.08
CA SER A 206 -3.11 18.84 -4.04
C SER A 206 -2.69 19.93 -3.07
N GLY A 207 -1.51 19.76 -2.47
CA GLY A 207 -1.01 20.70 -1.48
C GLY A 207 -1.31 20.19 -0.08
N ASP A 208 -2.26 20.84 0.57
CA ASP A 208 -2.38 20.86 2.03
C ASP A 208 -3.03 19.59 2.60
N TYR A 209 -3.71 18.82 1.76
CA TYR A 209 -4.32 17.55 2.13
C TYR A 209 -3.76 16.41 1.28
N PHE A 210 -3.32 15.32 1.94
CA PHE A 210 -2.80 14.09 1.31
C PHE A 210 -1.61 14.25 0.36
N ALA A 211 -1.08 15.48 0.23
CA ALA A 211 0.12 15.87 -0.51
C ALA A 211 0.33 15.06 -1.80
N LEU A 212 -0.72 15.06 -2.65
CA LEU A 212 -0.78 14.23 -3.86
C LEU A 212 0.35 14.57 -4.85
N LYS A 213 0.61 15.87 -5.04
CA LYS A 213 1.63 16.39 -5.97
C LYS A 213 2.93 16.74 -5.23
N THR A 214 3.97 17.08 -5.98
CA THR A 214 5.27 17.53 -5.45
C THR A 214 5.27 18.96 -4.92
N LYS A 215 4.11 19.59 -4.73
CA LYS A 215 3.99 20.94 -4.18
C LYS A 215 3.13 20.87 -2.92
N ILE A 216 3.74 21.12 -1.78
CA ILE A 216 3.09 21.28 -0.47
C ILE A 216 3.33 22.70 0.03
N ARG A 217 2.45 23.18 0.92
CA ARG A 217 2.59 24.50 1.55
C ARG A 217 2.66 24.33 3.06
N LYS A 218 3.23 25.33 3.72
CA LYS A 218 3.23 25.50 5.17
C LYS A 218 2.88 26.97 5.49
N PRO A 219 2.33 27.27 6.67
CA PRO A 219 2.21 28.65 7.13
C PRO A 219 3.55 29.39 7.09
N ALA A 220 3.54 30.67 6.73
CA ALA A 220 4.74 31.45 6.45
C ALA A 220 5.68 31.59 7.67
N HIS A 221 5.13 31.55 8.89
CA HIS A 221 5.87 31.71 10.14
C HIS A 221 6.58 30.44 10.63
N PHE A 222 6.36 29.28 10.00
CA PHE A 222 7.07 28.05 10.33
C PHE A 222 8.23 27.80 9.39
N SER A 223 9.34 27.24 9.87
CA SER A 223 10.26 26.39 9.09
C SER A 223 9.59 25.06 8.73
N TRP A 224 10.17 24.24 7.84
CA TRP A 224 9.63 22.90 7.58
C TRP A 224 9.81 22.00 8.80
N ARG A 225 10.89 22.16 9.55
CA ARG A 225 11.13 21.46 10.82
C ARG A 225 10.03 21.78 11.84
N GLU A 226 9.76 23.05 12.10
CA GLU A 226 8.71 23.46 13.04
C GLU A 226 7.33 22.99 12.58
N TYR A 227 7.05 23.06 11.27
CA TYR A 227 5.79 22.56 10.72
C TYR A 227 5.64 21.05 10.90
N ALA A 228 6.71 20.26 10.73
CA ALA A 228 6.68 18.82 10.99
C ALA A 228 6.34 18.52 12.45
N LEU A 229 6.94 19.26 13.40
CA LEU A 229 6.65 19.13 14.82
C LEU A 229 5.20 19.50 15.13
N PHE A 230 4.70 20.61 14.58
CA PHE A 230 3.30 21.01 14.70
C PHE A 230 2.32 19.94 14.18
N LEU A 231 2.62 19.32 13.03
CA LEU A 231 1.81 18.22 12.50
C LEU A 231 1.82 17.00 13.43
N LEU A 232 2.97 16.68 14.01
CA LEU A 232 3.10 15.59 14.98
C LEU A 232 2.37 15.89 16.30
N ASP A 233 2.30 17.14 16.73
CA ASP A 233 1.64 17.53 17.98
C ASP A 233 0.12 17.65 17.82
N SER A 234 -0.37 17.87 16.58
CA SER A 234 -1.80 17.99 16.28
C SER A 234 -2.50 16.67 15.93
N MET A 235 -1.76 15.59 15.67
CA MET A 235 -2.32 14.27 15.34
C MET A 235 -2.49 13.36 16.57
N PRO A 236 -3.25 12.24 16.47
CA PRO A 236 -3.46 11.33 17.59
C PRO A 236 -2.16 10.78 18.18
N ALA A 237 -2.05 10.78 19.51
CA ALA A 237 -0.79 10.49 20.23
C ALA A 237 -0.11 9.17 19.79
N LYS A 238 -0.88 8.10 19.59
CA LYS A 238 -0.36 6.79 19.14
C LYS A 238 0.29 6.89 17.74
N THR A 239 -0.41 7.50 16.79
CA THR A 239 0.08 7.71 15.42
C THR A 239 1.28 8.65 15.40
N ALA A 240 1.23 9.70 16.23
CA ALA A 240 2.29 10.66 16.38
C ALA A 240 3.59 10.01 16.92
N GLU A 241 3.49 9.16 17.94
CA GLU A 241 4.64 8.45 18.51
C GLU A 241 5.26 7.47 17.52
N HIS A 242 4.43 6.78 16.72
CA HIS A 242 4.91 5.95 15.61
C HIS A 242 5.74 6.75 14.59
N TYR A 243 5.24 7.90 14.16
CA TYR A 243 5.98 8.76 13.25
C TYR A 243 7.28 9.28 13.88
N ARG A 244 7.24 9.75 15.14
CA ARG A 244 8.46 10.19 15.84
C ARG A 244 9.52 9.09 15.91
N ASN A 245 9.12 7.85 16.19
CA ASN A 245 10.02 6.69 16.18
C ASN A 245 10.70 6.48 14.81
N LYS A 246 9.93 6.52 13.72
CA LYS A 246 10.48 6.38 12.36
C LYS A 246 11.37 7.58 11.98
N ILE A 247 10.93 8.81 12.26
CA ILE A 247 11.70 10.02 11.95
C ILE A 247 13.00 10.05 12.74
N ALA A 248 13.02 9.68 14.01
CA ALA A 248 14.26 9.65 14.79
C ALA A 248 15.30 8.67 14.22
N ILE A 249 14.87 7.48 13.78
CA ILE A 249 15.76 6.54 13.08
C ILE A 249 16.27 7.15 11.78
N TYR A 250 15.41 7.81 11.02
CA TYR A 250 15.77 8.47 9.77
C TYR A 250 16.84 9.54 10.00
N LEU A 251 16.63 10.44 10.96
CA LEU A 251 17.58 11.49 11.33
C LEU A 251 18.92 10.88 11.79
N HIS A 252 18.88 9.89 12.68
CA HIS A 252 20.08 9.22 13.17
C HIS A 252 20.87 8.52 12.05
N TRP A 253 20.18 7.92 11.09
CA TRP A 253 20.82 7.30 9.93
C TRP A 253 21.61 8.32 9.09
N TYR A 254 21.08 9.54 8.91
CA TYR A 254 21.73 10.61 8.16
C TYR A 254 22.82 11.36 8.96
N GLN A 255 22.75 11.36 10.30
CA GLN A 255 23.83 11.88 11.15
C GLN A 255 25.18 11.23 10.83
N THR A 256 25.16 9.93 10.54
CA THR A 256 26.37 9.17 10.16
C THR A 256 26.73 9.26 8.67
N ARG A 257 25.98 10.01 7.86
CA ARG A 257 26.08 10.03 6.38
C ARG A 257 26.00 11.44 5.78
N GLY A 258 26.70 12.38 6.39
CA GLY A 258 26.89 13.73 5.85
C GLY A 258 25.99 14.82 6.45
N PHE A 259 25.13 14.49 7.41
CA PHE A 259 24.30 15.46 8.13
C PHE A 259 24.52 15.37 9.65
N PRO A 260 25.75 15.58 10.17
CA PRO A 260 26.13 15.27 11.54
C PRO A 260 25.34 16.03 12.62
N VAL A 261 24.73 17.17 12.26
CA VAL A 261 23.92 17.99 13.17
C VAL A 261 22.43 17.74 12.91
N ASP A 262 21.94 18.10 11.73
CA ASP A 262 20.55 17.88 11.30
C ASP A 262 20.47 17.86 9.76
N ILE A 263 19.37 17.36 9.23
CA ILE A 263 19.04 17.45 7.80
C ILE A 263 18.50 18.86 7.49
N PRO A 264 18.68 19.38 6.26
CA PRO A 264 18.18 20.69 5.89
C PRO A 264 16.65 20.76 5.85
N ASP A 265 16.10 21.97 5.97
CA ASP A 265 14.66 22.22 5.85
C ASP A 265 14.11 21.79 4.48
N GLU A 266 14.86 22.07 3.41
CA GLU A 266 14.52 21.69 2.03
C GLU A 266 15.76 21.48 1.16
N GLN A 267 15.62 20.67 0.12
CA GLN A 267 16.65 20.46 -0.92
C GLN A 267 16.04 20.38 -2.31
N GLU A 268 16.87 20.49 -3.35
CA GLU A 268 16.42 20.25 -4.72
C GLU A 268 15.92 18.79 -4.86
N LYS A 269 14.76 18.61 -5.49
CA LYS A 269 14.15 17.28 -5.78
C LYS A 269 13.81 16.42 -4.55
N ASP A 270 13.80 16.97 -3.34
CA ASP A 270 13.47 16.27 -2.09
C ASP A 270 12.05 15.69 -2.00
N LEU A 271 11.11 16.22 -2.77
CA LEU A 271 9.75 15.69 -2.90
C LEU A 271 9.58 14.69 -4.05
N GLY A 272 10.66 14.37 -4.74
CA GLY A 272 10.70 13.41 -5.83
C GLY A 272 10.73 11.95 -5.37
N TYR A 273 10.96 11.06 -6.33
CA TYR A 273 11.02 9.61 -6.12
C TYR A 273 12.22 9.19 -5.26
N ARG A 274 13.40 9.76 -5.53
CA ARG A 274 14.61 9.45 -4.77
C ARG A 274 14.48 9.98 -3.34
N ASP A 275 15.11 9.27 -2.41
CA ASP A 275 15.21 9.71 -1.02
C ASP A 275 16.32 10.75 -0.88
N VAL A 276 15.92 12.01 -0.86
CA VAL A 276 16.80 13.16 -0.58
C VAL A 276 16.30 13.77 0.73
N PRO A 277 17.12 13.77 1.79
CA PRO A 277 16.66 14.04 3.15
C PRO A 277 16.30 15.50 3.37
N SER A 278 15.09 15.78 3.82
CA SER A 278 14.71 17.11 4.26
C SER A 278 13.52 17.09 5.20
N TRP A 279 13.38 18.13 6.01
CA TRP A 279 12.17 18.33 6.80
C TRP A 279 10.92 18.53 5.93
N ARG A 280 11.07 19.12 4.74
CA ARG A 280 9.99 19.22 3.74
C ARG A 280 9.50 17.83 3.28
N ARG A 281 10.41 16.87 3.09
CA ARG A 281 10.06 15.47 2.77
C ARG A 281 9.37 14.77 3.94
N ILE A 282 9.80 15.03 5.17
CA ILE A 282 9.13 14.54 6.39
C ILE A 282 7.70 15.09 6.47
N CYS A 283 7.51 16.40 6.29
CA CYS A 283 6.17 17.02 6.23
C CYS A 283 5.28 16.35 5.18
N LYS A 284 5.81 16.12 3.97
CA LYS A 284 5.07 15.41 2.93
C LYS A 284 4.66 14.01 3.38
N THR A 285 5.53 13.27 4.04
CA THR A 285 5.24 11.93 4.57
C THR A 285 4.07 11.95 5.55
N LEU A 286 4.08 12.91 6.49
CA LEU A 286 3.01 13.11 7.48
C LEU A 286 1.69 13.50 6.81
N LEU A 287 1.71 14.50 5.93
CA LEU A 287 0.51 14.98 5.21
C LEU A 287 -0.09 13.91 4.31
N LYS A 288 0.73 12.98 3.78
CA LYS A 288 0.23 11.86 2.97
C LYS A 288 -0.52 10.80 3.76
N ASN A 289 -0.44 10.81 5.10
CA ASN A 289 -0.78 9.64 5.93
C ASN A 289 -0.02 8.39 5.47
N ASP A 290 1.25 8.55 5.08
CA ASP A 290 2.13 7.42 4.78
C ASP A 290 2.55 6.78 6.11
N PHE A 291 1.64 5.98 6.69
CA PHE A 291 1.81 5.45 8.04
C PHE A 291 3.14 4.72 8.17
N TRP A 292 3.53 3.89 7.20
CA TRP A 292 4.79 3.16 7.27
C TRP A 292 6.04 3.95 6.89
N CYS A 293 5.93 5.24 6.58
CA CYS A 293 7.02 6.12 6.15
C CYS A 293 7.79 5.57 4.95
N ARG A 294 7.10 5.00 3.95
CA ARG A 294 7.72 4.47 2.72
C ARG A 294 8.51 5.54 1.97
N MET A 295 8.05 6.80 2.03
CA MET A 295 8.80 7.93 1.49
C MET A 295 10.16 8.15 2.16
N LEU A 296 10.30 7.76 3.43
CA LEU A 296 11.55 7.86 4.19
C LEU A 296 12.32 6.53 4.17
N SER A 297 12.11 5.72 3.13
CA SER A 297 12.78 4.43 2.89
C SER A 297 12.50 3.34 3.94
N PHE A 298 11.39 3.44 4.67
CA PHE A 298 10.95 2.38 5.58
C PHE A 298 10.04 1.37 4.89
N SER A 299 10.12 0.12 5.37
CA SER A 299 9.17 -0.93 5.05
C SER A 299 8.17 -1.12 6.20
N PRO A 300 6.95 -1.63 5.91
CA PRO A 300 6.02 -2.05 6.94
C PRO A 300 6.67 -3.02 7.93
N THR A 301 6.40 -2.82 9.22
CA THR A 301 6.87 -3.72 10.28
C THR A 301 5.81 -4.78 10.50
N GLN A 302 6.18 -6.05 10.58
CA GLN A 302 5.20 -7.11 10.79
C GLN A 302 4.42 -6.87 12.10
N PRO A 303 3.08 -7.04 12.10
CA PRO A 303 2.25 -6.73 13.27
C PRO A 303 2.74 -7.37 14.56
N LYS A 304 3.14 -8.65 14.51
CA LYS A 304 3.70 -9.42 15.65
C LYS A 304 4.95 -8.81 16.30
N HIS A 305 5.66 -7.91 15.62
CA HIS A 305 6.88 -7.28 16.10
C HIS A 305 6.71 -5.79 16.34
N TYR A 306 5.55 -5.22 16.02
CA TYR A 306 5.33 -3.79 15.97
C TYR A 306 5.42 -3.15 17.36
N GLU A 307 4.76 -3.70 18.38
CA GLU A 307 4.82 -3.17 19.75
C GLU A 307 6.24 -3.22 20.32
N ARG A 308 6.92 -4.35 20.13
CA ARG A 308 8.33 -4.51 20.54
C ARG A 308 9.22 -3.50 19.83
N TYR A 309 9.02 -3.29 18.53
CA TYR A 309 9.74 -2.28 17.75
C TYR A 309 9.52 -0.89 18.34
N CYS A 310 8.28 -0.47 18.56
CA CYS A 310 7.96 0.84 19.12
C CYS A 310 8.62 1.07 20.48
N ARG A 311 8.58 0.07 21.37
CA ARG A 311 9.23 0.16 22.69
C ARG A 311 10.75 0.33 22.58
N LEU A 312 11.41 -0.46 21.73
CA LEU A 312 12.85 -0.39 21.54
C LEU A 312 13.28 0.96 20.97
N VAL A 313 12.55 1.49 19.99
CA VAL A 313 12.88 2.76 19.34
C VAL A 313 12.60 3.94 20.26
N SER A 314 11.51 3.90 21.04
CA SER A 314 11.21 4.93 22.03
C SER A 314 12.32 5.04 23.10
N ASN A 315 12.89 3.91 23.53
CA ASN A 315 14.05 3.91 24.42
C ASN A 315 15.30 4.51 23.76
N LYS A 316 15.60 4.11 22.52
CA LYS A 316 16.73 4.68 21.76
C LYS A 316 16.61 6.20 21.56
N ARG A 317 15.40 6.70 21.31
CA ARG A 317 15.14 8.15 21.18
C ARG A 317 15.53 8.92 22.44
N LYS A 318 15.21 8.37 23.62
CA LYS A 318 15.63 8.96 24.90
C LYS A 318 17.15 9.04 25.04
N GLU A 319 17.86 8.01 24.59
CA GLU A 319 19.33 7.99 24.57
C GLU A 319 19.90 9.01 23.58
N TRP A 320 19.32 9.10 22.37
CA TRP A 320 19.74 10.03 21.32
C TRP A 320 19.30 11.47 21.54
N ARG A 321 18.47 11.75 22.55
CA ARG A 321 17.87 13.08 22.81
C ARG A 321 17.25 13.69 21.54
N THR A 322 16.64 12.84 20.71
CA THR A 322 16.09 13.23 19.41
C THR A 322 14.59 12.99 19.40
N LEU A 323 13.85 14.05 19.06
CA LEU A 323 12.38 14.11 18.99
C LEU A 323 11.69 13.65 20.28
#